data_AF-A0A9D7BR30-F1
#
_entry.id   AF-A0A9D7BR30-F1
#
_cell.length_a   1.000
_cell.length_b   1.000
_cell.length_c   1.000
_cell.angle_alpha   90.00
_cell.angle_beta   90.00
_cell.angle_gamma   90.00
#
_symmetry.space_group_name_H-M   'P 1'
#
loop_
_entity.id
_entity.type
_entity.pdbx_description
1 polymer ?
#
loop_
_entity_poly.entity_id
_entity_poly.type
_entity_poly.pdbx_seq_one_letter_code
_entity_poly.pdbx_strand_id
1 'polypeptide(L)' 'MLVWCQNSIPTQVNNATVCGGTITVNWQYTDFCMRTINHSQVVTVAPAVASSFVNPPQNITTNCEDLRGIEPY' A
#
# COMPACT_ATOMS: atom_id res chain seq x y z
N MET A 1 -28.07 -11.73 25.70
CA MET A 1 -26.66 -11.82 25.27
C MET A 1 -26.58 -12.89 24.19
N LEU A 2 -26.76 -12.49 22.93
CA LEU A 2 -26.81 -13.40 21.78
C LEU A 2 -25.45 -13.32 21.08
N VAL A 3 -24.61 -14.34 21.26
CA VAL A 3 -23.34 -14.51 20.53
C VAL A 3 -23.50 -15.77 19.68
N TRP A 4 -24.14 -15.64 18.53
CA TRP A 4 -24.55 -16.77 17.67
C TRP A 4 -23.84 -16.87 16.32
N CYS A 5 -22.77 -16.12 16.12
CA CYS A 5 -21.73 -16.49 15.16
C CYS A 5 -20.43 -16.40 15.94
N GLN A 6 -19.75 -17.52 16.15
CA GLN A 6 -18.39 -17.49 16.66
C GLN A 6 -17.57 -16.69 15.65
N ASN A 7 -17.25 -15.44 16.01
CA ASN A 7 -16.36 -14.57 15.28
C ASN A 7 -14.97 -15.22 15.27
N SER A 8 -14.77 -16.14 14.35
CA SER A 8 -13.44 -16.53 13.91
C SER A 8 -12.81 -15.30 13.29
N ILE A 9 -11.93 -14.66 14.05
CA ILE A 9 -11.17 -13.50 13.56
C ILE A 9 -10.24 -14.07 12.49
N PRO A 10 -10.38 -13.67 11.21
CA PRO A 10 -9.46 -14.14 10.19
C PRO A 10 -8.05 -13.63 10.52
N THR A 11 -7.05 -14.46 10.29
CA THR A 11 -5.67 -14.01 10.40
C THR A 11 -5.31 -13.27 9.11
N GLN A 12 -4.86 -12.02 9.26
CA GLN A 12 -4.44 -11.19 8.14
C GLN A 12 -2.94 -10.93 8.23
N VAL A 13 -2.25 -11.18 7.12
CA VAL A 13 -0.85 -10.78 6.93
C VAL A 13 -0.82 -9.70 5.87
N ASN A 14 -0.40 -8.49 6.26
CA ASN A 14 -0.30 -7.35 5.37
C ASN A 14 1.17 -7.13 4.98
N ASN A 15 1.50 -7.44 3.73
CA ASN A 15 2.80 -7.15 3.12
C ASN A 15 2.69 -6.08 2.02
N ALA A 16 1.59 -5.32 1.97
CA ALA A 16 1.40 -4.27 0.98
C ALA A 16 2.05 -2.95 1.42
N THR A 17 2.71 -2.29 0.47
CA THR A 17 3.34 -0.97 0.64
C THR A 17 2.89 -0.02 -0.46
N VAL A 18 3.36 1.23 -0.43
CA VAL A 18 3.16 2.21 -1.52
C VAL A 18 3.71 1.72 -2.87
N CYS A 19 4.70 0.81 -2.84
CA CYS A 19 5.29 0.17 -4.01
C CYS A 19 4.54 -1.10 -4.43
N GLY A 20 3.34 -1.34 -3.90
CA GLY A 20 2.59 -2.58 -4.09
C GLY A 20 2.94 -3.64 -3.06
N GLY A 21 2.33 -4.81 -3.22
CA GLY A 21 2.56 -5.99 -2.38
C GLY A 21 1.33 -6.89 -2.30
N THR A 22 1.28 -7.76 -1.31
CA THR A 22 0.18 -8.71 -1.13
C THR A 22 -0.39 -8.66 0.28
N ILE A 23 -1.70 -8.80 0.38
CA ILE A 23 -2.43 -8.97 1.63
C ILE A 23 -3.03 -10.37 1.58
N THR A 24 -2.67 -11.21 2.54
CA THR A 24 -3.24 -12.54 2.67
C THR A 24 -4.22 -12.54 3.83
N VAL A 25 -5.47 -12.95 3.57
CA VAL A 25 -6.50 -13.10 4.58
C VAL A 25 -6.89 -14.56 4.66
N ASN A 26 -6.81 -15.15 5.84
CA ASN A 26 -7.18 -16.53 6.09
C ASN A 26 -8.36 -16.61 7.04
N TRP A 27 -9.47 -17.15 6.56
CA TRP A 27 -10.66 -17.43 7.35
C TRP A 27 -10.67 -18.89 7.76
N GLN A 28 -10.97 -19.12 9.03
CA GLN A 28 -11.28 -20.43 9.57
C GLN A 28 -12.70 -20.37 10.10
N TYR A 29 -13.59 -21.22 9.59
CA TYR A 29 -14.96 -21.28 10.05
C TYR A 29 -15.28 -22.69 10.52
N THR A 30 -15.92 -22.81 11.69
CA THR A 30 -16.39 -24.09 12.20
C THR A 30 -17.91 -24.11 12.13
N ASP A 31 -18.48 -25.07 11.39
CA ASP A 31 -19.92 -25.21 11.27
C ASP A 31 -20.53 -25.96 12.47
N PHE A 32 -21.86 -26.00 12.55
CA PHE A 32 -22.60 -26.68 13.63
C PHE A 32 -22.31 -28.19 13.70
N CYS A 33 -21.81 -28.78 12.62
CA CYS A 33 -21.39 -30.18 12.55
C CYS A 33 -19.93 -30.39 13.01
N MET A 34 -19.28 -29.38 13.60
CA MET A 34 -17.88 -29.40 14.03
C MET A 34 -16.86 -29.68 12.92
N ARG A 35 -17.17 -29.30 11.68
CA ARG A 35 -16.24 -29.35 10.55
C ARG A 35 -15.56 -28.01 10.39
N THR A 36 -14.23 -28.04 10.35
CA THR A 36 -13.41 -26.84 10.14
C THR A 36 -13.21 -26.62 8.64
N ILE A 37 -13.63 -25.46 8.15
CA ILE A 37 -13.43 -25.00 6.78
C ILE A 37 -12.39 -23.88 6.83
N ASN A 38 -11.33 -24.03 6.05
CA ASN A 38 -10.32 -22.98 5.88
C ASN A 38 -10.43 -22.38 4.47
N HIS A 39 -10.40 -21.05 4.39
CA HIS A 39 -10.35 -20.33 3.12
C HIS A 39 -9.22 -19.30 3.19
N SER A 40 -8.43 -19.20 2.12
CA SER A 40 -7.36 -18.21 2.00
C SER A 40 -7.61 -17.37 0.75
N GLN A 41 -7.63 -16.04 0.93
CA GLN A 41 -7.69 -15.07 -0.16
C GLN A 41 -6.37 -14.30 -0.19
N VAL A 42 -5.80 -14.23 -1.39
CA VAL A 42 -4.65 -13.38 -1.68
C VAL A 42 -5.17 -12.15 -2.43
N VAL A 43 -4.98 -10.99 -1.84
CA VAL A 43 -5.30 -9.69 -2.44
C VAL A 43 -4.00 -9.06 -2.90
N THR A 44 -3.86 -8.83 -4.20
CA THR A 44 -2.68 -8.21 -4.81
C THR A 44 -2.89 -6.70 -4.91
N VAL A 45 -2.04 -5.92 -4.25
CA VAL A 45 -2.05 -4.46 -4.32
C VAL A 45 -1.06 -4.03 -5.41
N ALA A 46 -1.57 -3.41 -6.47
CA ALA A 46 -0.74 -2.88 -7.54
C ALA A 46 0.10 -1.69 -7.04
N PRO A 47 1.35 -1.52 -7.52
CA PRO A 47 2.18 -0.38 -7.20
C PRO A 47 1.52 0.95 -7.61
N ALA A 48 1.74 2.00 -6.83
CA ALA A 48 1.39 3.34 -7.26
C ALA A 48 2.18 3.72 -8.52
N VAL A 49 1.53 4.44 -9.43
CA VAL A 49 2.21 4.98 -10.62
C VAL A 49 3.28 5.99 -10.20
N ALA A 50 4.42 5.98 -10.88
CA ALA A 50 5.46 6.97 -10.65
C ALA A 50 4.91 8.38 -10.90
N SER A 51 5.15 9.29 -9.98
CA SER A 51 4.78 10.70 -10.15
C SER A 51 5.57 11.28 -11.32
N SER A 52 4.88 11.87 -12.29
CA SER A 52 5.49 12.66 -13.36
C SER A 52 5.10 14.12 -13.21
N PHE A 53 6.02 15.03 -13.55
CA PHE A 53 5.69 16.44 -13.66
C PHE A 53 4.80 16.63 -14.88
N VAL A 54 3.55 17.00 -14.64
CA VAL A 54 2.67 17.50 -15.70
C VAL A 54 3.03 18.97 -15.90
N ASN A 55 3.73 19.26 -16.99
CA ASN A 55 4.17 20.61 -17.38
C ASN A 55 5.29 21.21 -16.50
N PRO A 56 6.49 20.60 -16.48
CA PRO A 56 7.63 21.18 -15.76
C PRO A 56 7.93 22.59 -16.28
N PRO A 57 8.35 23.54 -15.42
CA PRO A 57 8.77 24.85 -15.87
C PRO A 57 9.94 24.71 -16.85
N GLN A 58 10.04 25.67 -17.77
CA GLN A 58 11.13 25.69 -18.73
C GLN A 58 12.48 25.77 -17.99
N ASN A 59 13.50 25.10 -18.54
CA ASN A 59 14.84 25.21 -17.99
C ASN A 59 15.31 26.67 -18.07
N ILE A 60 15.86 27.17 -16.97
CA ILE A 60 16.53 28.46 -16.96
C ILE A 60 18.03 28.16 -17.02
N THR A 61 18.66 28.63 -18.09
CA THR A 61 20.11 28.58 -18.22
C THR A 61 20.64 29.92 -17.73
N THR A 62 21.45 29.90 -16.68
CA THR A 62 22.13 31.08 -16.15
C THR A 62 23.60 30.97 -16.47
N ASN A 63 24.27 32.08 -16.80
CA ASN A 63 25.71 32.06 -16.93
C ASN A 63 26.34 32.17 -15.55
N CYS A 64 27.55 31.59 -15.38
CA CYS A 64 28.29 31.70 -14.14
C CYS A 64 28.53 33.16 -13.74
N GLU A 65 28.71 34.05 -14.74
CA GLU A 65 28.89 35.50 -14.53
C GLU A 65 27.66 36.17 -13.91
N ASP A 66 26.44 35.70 -14.22
CA ASP A 66 25.19 36.23 -13.66
C ASP A 66 24.99 35.84 -12.18
N LEU A 67 25.70 34.79 -11.73
CA LEU A 67 25.69 34.31 -10.35
C LEU A 67 26.79 34.95 -9.50
N ARG A 68 27.70 35.75 -10.09
CA ARG A 68 28.87 36.32 -9.38
C ARG A 68 28.53 37.38 -8.32
N GLY A 69 27.27 37.75 -8.18
CA GLY A 69 26.77 38.67 -7.15
C GLY A 69 25.91 38.01 -6.07
N ILE A 70 25.69 36.69 -6.16
CA ILE A 70 24.97 35.93 -5.13
C ILE A 70 26.04 35.31 -4.23
N GLU A 71 26.77 36.14 -3.49
CA GLU A 71 27.60 35.60 -2.41
C GLU A 71 26.65 34.98 -1.37
N PRO A 72 26.78 33.68 -1.07
CA PRO A 72 26.25 33.18 0.18
C PRO A 72 27.11 33.81 1.27
N TYR A 73 26.46 34.44 2.23
CA TYR A 73 27.09 34.75 3.52
C TYR A 73 27.88 33.56 4.06
#